data_AF-A0AA97CA60-F1
#
_entry.id   AF-A0AA97CA60-F1
#
_cell.length_a   1.000
_cell.length_b   1.000
_cell.length_c   1.000
_cell.angle_alpha   90.00
_cell.angle_beta   90.00
_cell.angle_gamma   90.00
#
_symmetry.space_group_name_H-M   'P 1'
#
loop_
_entity.id
_entity.type
_entity.pdbx_description
1 polymer ?
#
loop_
_entity_poly.entity_id
_entity_poly.type
_entity_poly.pdbx_seq_one_letter_code
_entity_poly.pdbx_strand_id
1 'polypeptide(L)'
;MEFTFYIAGLVAILATLRVITNTNPVHALLYLVVSLLALSMVFFSLGAYFAGALEIIVYAGAIMVLFVFVVMMLNLGRSVQEQERAWLTPKNWIGPAVLSAVLLAILVYGITSLSYQEGIEGTIIGAKEVGISLFGPYVLAVELASLLLLAGLVVAFHVGRDRKENGADLVSIAKAEEQK
;
A
#
# COMPACT_ATOMS: atom_id res chain seq x y z
N MET A 1 -13.77 -2.77 -23.81
CA MET A 1 -13.04 -2.05 -22.75
C MET A 1 -11.53 -2.30 -22.79
N GLU A 2 -11.05 -3.22 -23.65
CA GLU A 2 -9.63 -3.53 -23.91
C GLU A 2 -8.69 -2.31 -23.95
N PHE A 3 -9.00 -1.30 -24.76
CA PHE A 3 -8.11 -0.13 -24.90
C PHE A 3 -7.89 0.62 -23.58
N THR A 4 -8.96 0.83 -22.80
CA THR A 4 -8.89 1.45 -21.48
C THR A 4 -8.09 0.59 -20.51
N PHE A 5 -8.25 -0.73 -20.56
CA PHE A 5 -7.49 -1.68 -19.74
C PHE A 5 -5.98 -1.55 -19.99
N TYR A 6 -5.53 -1.58 -21.25
CA TYR A 6 -4.11 -1.51 -21.58
C TYR A 6 -3.49 -0.15 -21.26
N ILE A 7 -4.21 0.96 -21.51
CA ILE A 7 -3.72 2.29 -21.16
C ILE A 7 -3.63 2.46 -19.64
N ALA A 8 -4.68 2.07 -18.91
CA ALA A 8 -4.67 2.15 -17.46
C ALA A 8 -3.57 1.28 -16.85
N GLY A 9 -3.36 0.06 -17.36
CA GLY A 9 -2.27 -0.81 -16.97
C GLY A 9 -0.89 -0.18 -17.23
N LEU A 10 -0.68 0.42 -18.40
CA LEU A 10 0.57 1.13 -18.72
C LEU A 10 0.81 2.30 -17.77
N VAL A 11 -0.22 3.09 -17.48
CA VAL A 11 -0.14 4.21 -16.54
C VAL A 11 0.20 3.71 -15.13
N ALA A 12 -0.42 2.62 -14.67
CA ALA A 12 -0.11 2.03 -13.36
C ALA A 12 1.35 1.57 -13.25
N ILE A 13 1.88 0.91 -14.30
CA ILE A 13 3.28 0.46 -14.34
C ILE A 13 4.24 1.65 -14.29
N LEU A 14 4.03 2.66 -15.15
CA LEU A 14 4.89 3.85 -15.20
C LEU A 14 4.83 4.66 -13.90
N ALA A 15 3.64 4.79 -13.31
CA ALA A 15 3.45 5.44 -12.03
C ALA A 15 4.18 4.69 -10.91
N THR A 16 4.03 3.36 -10.82
CA THR A 16 4.74 2.52 -9.83
C THR A 16 6.25 2.60 -10.00
N LEU A 17 6.76 2.60 -11.24
CA LEU A 17 8.19 2.81 -11.50
C LEU A 17 8.67 4.16 -10.93
N ARG A 18 7.85 5.21 -11.06
CA ARG A 18 8.14 6.52 -10.46
C ARG A 18 8.05 6.51 -8.93
N VAL A 19 7.18 5.69 -8.32
CA VAL A 19 7.17 5.53 -6.86
C VAL A 19 8.51 5.00 -6.36
N ILE A 20 9.04 3.96 -7.01
CA ILE A 20 10.26 3.27 -6.57
C ILE A 20 11.53 4.09 -6.85
N THR A 21 11.54 4.88 -7.93
CA THR A 21 12.74 5.63 -8.36
C THR A 21 12.86 7.03 -7.78
N ASN A 22 11.79 7.55 -7.16
CA ASN A 22 11.76 8.93 -6.68
C ASN A 22 12.22 9.03 -5.22
N THR A 23 13.11 9.98 -4.94
CA THR A 23 13.73 10.15 -3.61
C THR A 23 12.90 11.01 -2.67
N ASN A 24 11.89 11.73 -3.19
CA ASN A 24 11.00 12.55 -2.38
C ASN A 24 9.76 11.74 -1.97
N PRO A 25 9.56 11.44 -0.66
CA PRO A 25 8.48 10.58 -0.21
C PRO A 25 7.07 11.07 -0.58
N VAL A 26 6.85 12.39 -0.55
CA VAL A 26 5.53 12.96 -0.90
C VAL A 26 5.23 12.71 -2.37
N HIS A 27 6.20 12.95 -3.26
CA HIS A 27 6.01 12.72 -4.68
C HIS A 27 5.85 11.22 -4.99
N ALA A 28 6.60 10.36 -4.30
CA ALA A 28 6.45 8.91 -4.43
C ALA A 28 5.03 8.46 -4.04
N LEU A 29 4.48 8.95 -2.93
CA LEU A 29 3.11 8.65 -2.52
C LEU A 29 2.06 9.18 -3.51
N LEU A 30 2.25 10.37 -4.07
CA LEU A 30 1.33 10.89 -5.09
C LEU A 30 1.35 10.04 -6.37
N TYR A 31 2.52 9.58 -6.81
CA TYR A 31 2.59 8.62 -7.92
C TYR A 31 1.93 7.28 -7.57
N LEU A 32 1.99 6.85 -6.31
CA LEU A 32 1.32 5.64 -5.88
C LEU A 32 -0.20 5.80 -5.96
N VAL A 33 -0.75 6.93 -5.52
CA VAL A 33 -2.18 7.24 -5.69
C VAL A 33 -2.59 7.18 -7.16
N VAL A 34 -1.80 7.77 -8.06
CA VAL A 34 -2.07 7.69 -9.52
C VAL A 34 -2.09 6.23 -10.00
N SER A 35 -1.15 5.40 -9.51
CA SER A 35 -1.12 3.97 -9.84
C SER A 35 -2.36 3.23 -9.35
N LEU A 36 -2.81 3.46 -8.12
CA LEU A 36 -4.00 2.81 -7.56
C LEU A 36 -5.28 3.25 -8.28
N LEU A 37 -5.38 4.52 -8.66
CA LEU A 37 -6.50 5.00 -9.50
C LEU A 37 -6.49 4.37 -10.89
N ALA A 38 -5.32 4.19 -11.50
CA ALA A 38 -5.19 3.48 -12.76
C ALA A 38 -5.55 1.98 -12.62
N LEU A 39 -5.17 1.33 -11.51
CA LEU A 39 -5.60 -0.04 -11.21
C LEU A 39 -7.12 -0.15 -11.00
N SER A 40 -7.76 0.86 -10.39
CA SER A 40 -9.23 0.90 -10.31
C SER A 40 -9.88 0.89 -11.70
N MET A 41 -9.32 1.64 -12.66
CA MET A 41 -9.78 1.63 -14.06
C MET A 41 -9.56 0.28 -14.75
N VAL A 42 -8.49 -0.43 -14.39
CA VAL A 42 -8.26 -1.83 -14.82
C VAL A 42 -9.36 -2.74 -14.27
N PHE A 43 -9.72 -2.63 -12.99
CA PHE A 43 -10.82 -3.40 -12.39
C PHE A 43 -12.18 -3.10 -13.00
N PHE A 44 -12.48 -1.83 -13.30
CA PHE A 44 -13.70 -1.48 -14.02
C PHE A 44 -13.72 -2.08 -15.42
N SER A 45 -12.59 -2.10 -16.12
CA SER A 45 -12.51 -2.70 -17.46
C SER A 45 -12.74 -4.22 -17.45
N LEU A 46 -12.42 -4.90 -16.34
CA LEU A 46 -12.69 -6.33 -16.12
C LEU A 46 -14.10 -6.64 -15.61
N GLY A 47 -14.96 -5.64 -15.40
CA GLY A 47 -16.31 -5.83 -14.84
C GLY A 47 -16.34 -5.96 -13.30
N ALA A 48 -15.20 -5.80 -12.61
CA ALA A 48 -15.08 -5.90 -11.17
C ALA A 48 -15.40 -4.57 -10.46
N TYR A 49 -16.65 -4.11 -10.56
CA TYR A 49 -17.03 -2.75 -10.14
C TYR A 49 -16.92 -2.52 -8.65
N PHE A 50 -17.26 -3.52 -7.84
CA PHE A 50 -17.11 -3.42 -6.39
C PHE A 50 -15.64 -3.30 -5.97
N ALA A 51 -14.75 -4.07 -6.60
CA ALA A 51 -13.31 -4.01 -6.33
C ALA A 51 -12.72 -2.65 -6.75
N GLY A 52 -13.05 -2.16 -7.95
CA GLY A 52 -12.60 -0.85 -8.43
C GLY A 52 -13.06 0.29 -7.51
N ALA A 53 -14.31 0.25 -7.03
CA ALA A 53 -14.82 1.25 -6.09
C ALA A 53 -14.11 1.20 -4.72
N LEU A 54 -13.86 0.01 -4.18
CA LEU A 54 -13.10 -0.16 -2.94
C LEU A 54 -11.64 0.31 -3.08
N GLU A 55 -11.03 0.10 -4.23
CA GLU A 55 -9.67 0.60 -4.55
C GLU A 55 -9.60 2.12 -4.41
N ILE A 56 -10.60 2.83 -4.92
CA ILE A 56 -10.66 4.29 -4.83
C ILE A 56 -10.93 4.74 -3.39
N ILE A 57 -11.96 4.18 -2.74
CA ILE A 57 -12.44 4.70 -1.45
C ILE A 57 -11.50 4.31 -0.31
N VAL A 58 -11.04 3.06 -0.28
CA VAL A 58 -10.27 2.51 0.84
C VAL A 58 -8.78 2.69 0.62
N TYR A 59 -8.24 2.17 -0.48
CA TYR A 59 -6.81 2.16 -0.72
C TYR A 59 -6.29 3.56 -1.04
N ALA A 60 -6.77 4.17 -2.12
CA ALA A 60 -6.39 5.54 -2.48
C ALA A 60 -6.97 6.59 -1.52
N GLY A 61 -8.20 6.39 -1.05
CA GLY A 61 -8.94 7.40 -0.27
C GLY A 61 -8.59 7.45 1.23
N ALA A 62 -8.47 6.30 1.91
CA ALA A 62 -8.22 6.29 3.36
C ALA A 62 -6.76 5.97 3.68
N ILE A 63 -6.24 4.87 3.13
CA ILE A 63 -4.90 4.37 3.48
C ILE A 63 -3.84 5.34 2.97
N MET A 64 -3.86 5.68 1.68
CA MET A 64 -2.85 6.60 1.12
C MET A 64 -2.92 8.00 1.73
N VAL A 65 -4.11 8.50 2.07
CA VAL A 65 -4.26 9.79 2.75
C VAL A 65 -3.60 9.77 4.14
N LEU A 66 -3.76 8.68 4.91
CA LEU A 66 -3.05 8.50 6.18
C LEU A 66 -1.53 8.51 5.97
N PHE A 67 -1.01 7.81 4.97
CA PHE A 67 0.43 7.82 4.65
C PHE A 67 0.94 9.21 4.29
N VAL A 68 0.22 9.94 3.42
CA VAL A 68 0.58 11.31 3.04
C VAL A 68 0.60 12.22 4.25
N PHE A 69 -0.40 12.11 5.13
CA PHE A 69 -0.47 12.89 6.36
C PHE A 69 0.71 12.60 7.30
N VAL A 70 1.03 11.33 7.54
CA VAL A 70 2.13 10.91 8.41
C VAL A 70 3.48 11.38 7.84
N VAL A 71 3.73 11.15 6.56
CA VAL A 71 4.98 11.58 5.90
C VAL A 71 5.14 13.10 5.94
N MET A 72 4.05 13.85 5.76
CA MET A 72 4.09 15.30 5.82
C MET A 72 4.31 15.81 7.25
N MET A 73 3.70 15.20 8.26
CA MET A 73 3.88 15.55 9.68
C MET A 73 5.33 15.28 10.13
N LEU A 74 5.91 14.16 9.71
CA LEU A 74 7.30 13.82 10.01
C LEU A 74 8.32 14.73 9.29
N ASN A 75 7.86 15.53 8.32
CA ASN A 75 8.64 16.49 7.53
C ASN A 75 10.07 16.02 7.25
N LEU A 76 10.18 14.88 6.54
CA LEU A 76 11.47 14.26 6.25
C LEU A 76 12.37 15.25 5.50
N GLY A 77 13.40 15.73 6.19
CA GLY A 77 14.27 16.80 5.74
C GLY A 77 15.14 16.43 4.54
N ARG A 78 15.85 17.43 3.99
CA ARG A 78 16.73 17.27 2.82
C ARG A 78 17.85 16.23 3.01
N SER A 79 18.32 16.03 4.24
CA SER A 79 19.34 15.03 4.58
C SER A 79 18.90 13.59 4.26
N VAL A 80 17.63 13.26 4.47
CA VAL A 80 17.07 11.94 4.13
C VAL A 80 17.06 11.74 2.61
N GLN A 81 16.66 12.76 1.86
CA GLN A 81 16.61 12.69 0.39
C GLN A 81 18.01 12.54 -0.23
N GLU A 82 19.02 13.19 0.34
CA GLU A 82 20.41 13.07 -0.10
C GLU A 82 20.97 11.66 0.18
N GLN A 83 20.65 11.09 1.35
CA GLN A 83 21.02 9.72 1.69
C GLN A 83 20.36 8.69 0.77
N GLU A 84 19.05 8.82 0.52
CA GLU A 84 18.30 7.97 -0.42
C GLU A 84 18.92 8.03 -1.82
N ARG A 85 19.28 9.22 -2.29
CA ARG A 85 19.93 9.40 -3.60
C ARG A 85 21.29 8.70 -3.66
N ALA A 86 22.06 8.70 -2.58
CA ALA A 86 23.33 7.98 -2.50
C ALA A 86 23.14 6.45 -2.47
N TRP A 87 22.01 5.96 -1.96
CA TRP A 87 21.67 4.54 -1.95
C TRP A 87 21.16 4.03 -3.30
N LEU A 88 20.46 4.86 -4.08
CA LEU A 88 20.00 4.58 -5.45
C LEU A 88 21.13 4.63 -6.50
N THR A 89 22.34 4.18 -6.14
CA THR A 89 23.44 4.05 -7.09
C THR A 89 23.28 2.76 -7.91
N PRO A 90 23.76 2.74 -9.18
CA PRO A 90 23.64 1.56 -10.05
C PRO A 90 24.21 0.29 -9.40
N LYS A 91 25.31 0.42 -8.66
CA LYS A 91 25.96 -0.69 -7.96
C LYS A 91 25.01 -1.39 -6.96
N ASN A 92 24.19 -0.64 -6.23
CA ASN A 92 23.29 -1.17 -5.22
C ASN A 92 21.98 -1.68 -5.82
N TRP A 93 21.54 -1.12 -6.95
CA TRP A 93 20.26 -1.47 -7.56
C TRP A 93 20.36 -2.62 -8.58
N ILE A 94 21.49 -2.81 -9.25
CA ILE A 94 21.66 -3.84 -10.30
C ILE A 94 21.36 -5.26 -9.77
N GLY A 95 21.89 -5.62 -8.59
CA GLY A 95 21.69 -6.97 -8.03
C GLY A 95 20.20 -7.30 -7.81
N PRO A 96 19.48 -6.52 -6.98
CA PRO A 96 18.05 -6.70 -6.79
C PRO A 96 17.22 -6.57 -8.07
N ALA A 97 17.59 -5.67 -8.99
CA ALA A 97 16.89 -5.49 -10.26
C ALA A 97 17.01 -6.72 -11.16
N VAL A 98 18.21 -7.30 -11.29
CA VAL A 98 18.43 -8.54 -12.07
C VAL A 98 17.65 -9.69 -11.46
N LEU A 99 17.68 -9.86 -10.13
CA LEU A 99 16.93 -10.92 -9.46
C LEU A 99 15.42 -10.77 -9.67
N SER A 100 14.91 -9.54 -9.55
CA SER A 100 13.48 -9.23 -9.79
C SER A 100 13.08 -9.47 -11.25
N ALA A 101 13.97 -9.16 -12.20
CA ALA A 101 13.74 -9.40 -13.63
C ALA A 101 13.71 -10.90 -13.97
N VAL A 102 14.60 -11.70 -13.37
CA VAL A 102 14.57 -13.17 -13.52
C VAL A 102 13.28 -13.74 -12.94
N LEU A 103 12.87 -13.30 -11.76
CA LEU A 103 11.60 -13.71 -11.15
C LEU A 103 10.40 -13.34 -12.05
N LEU A 104 10.38 -12.12 -12.59
CA LEU A 104 9.35 -11.67 -13.52
C LEU A 104 9.31 -12.54 -14.78
N ALA A 105 10.47 -12.89 -15.36
CA ALA A 105 10.54 -13.75 -16.53
C ALA A 105 9.98 -15.15 -16.25
N ILE A 106 10.28 -15.73 -15.07
CA ILE A 106 9.73 -17.01 -14.63
C ILE A 106 8.21 -16.93 -14.46
N LEU A 107 7.70 -15.85 -13.85
CA LEU A 107 6.25 -15.64 -13.69
C LEU A 107 5.55 -15.50 -15.03
N VAL A 108 6.10 -14.71 -15.96
CA VAL A 108 5.55 -14.56 -17.32
C VAL A 108 5.57 -15.88 -18.07
N TYR A 109 6.65 -16.66 -17.97
CA TYR A 109 6.71 -18.01 -18.54
C TYR A 109 5.66 -18.95 -17.92
N GLY A 110 5.49 -18.92 -16.61
CA GLY A 110 4.45 -19.69 -15.92
C GLY A 110 3.04 -19.33 -16.37
N ILE A 111 2.73 -18.03 -16.50
CA ILE A 111 1.43 -17.55 -16.95
C ILE A 111 1.17 -17.92 -18.41
N THR A 112 2.16 -17.77 -19.29
CA THR A 112 2.01 -18.02 -20.74
C THR A 112 2.03 -19.51 -21.10
N SER A 113 2.63 -20.36 -20.27
CA SER A 113 2.60 -21.82 -20.45
C SER A 113 1.29 -22.46 -20.00
N LEU A 114 0.54 -21.80 -19.12
CA LEU A 114 -0.84 -22.17 -18.79
C LEU A 114 -1.72 -21.86 -20.00
N SER A 115 -2.20 -22.90 -20.68
CA SER A 115 -3.13 -22.79 -21.81
C SER A 115 -4.52 -22.41 -21.30
N TYR A 116 -4.72 -21.15 -20.94
CA TYR A 116 -6.05 -20.60 -20.65
C TYR A 116 -6.72 -20.25 -21.98
N GLN A 117 -7.63 -21.11 -22.44
CA GLN A 117 -8.26 -21.00 -23.77
C GLN A 117 -9.59 -20.23 -23.76
N GLU A 118 -10.16 -19.94 -22.60
CA GLU A 118 -11.38 -19.15 -22.50
C GLU A 118 -11.03 -17.69 -22.23
N GLY A 119 -11.46 -16.77 -23.11
CA GLY A 119 -11.34 -15.35 -22.83
C GLY A 119 -12.20 -14.99 -21.61
N ILE A 120 -11.72 -14.06 -20.78
CA ILE A 120 -12.54 -13.52 -19.70
C ILE A 120 -13.65 -12.69 -20.35
N GLU A 121 -14.88 -13.20 -20.36
CA GLU A 121 -16.03 -12.35 -20.62
C GLU A 121 -16.09 -11.34 -19.48
N GLY A 122 -15.89 -10.05 -19.80
CA GLY A 122 -15.95 -8.91 -18.87
C GLY A 122 -17.36 -8.67 -18.32
N THR A 123 -17.97 -9.72 -17.79
CA THR A 123 -19.25 -9.77 -17.13
C THR A 123 -19.18 -8.88 -15.90
N ILE A 124 -20.17 -8.01 -15.77
CA ILE A 124 -20.21 -7.05 -14.68
C ILE A 124 -20.63 -7.80 -13.41
N ILE A 125 -19.73 -7.85 -12.44
CA ILE A 125 -19.99 -8.43 -11.12
C ILE A 125 -20.41 -7.30 -10.18
N GLY A 126 -21.65 -7.38 -9.73
CA GLY A 126 -22.25 -6.37 -8.85
C GLY A 126 -21.80 -6.50 -7.39
N ALA A 127 -21.79 -5.38 -6.66
CA ALA A 127 -21.50 -5.39 -5.21
C ALA A 127 -22.42 -6.32 -4.41
N LYS A 128 -23.68 -6.48 -4.85
CA LYS A 128 -24.65 -7.40 -4.23
C LYS A 128 -24.20 -8.86 -4.32
N GLU A 129 -23.69 -9.29 -5.47
CA GLU A 129 -23.24 -10.67 -5.68
C GLU A 129 -22.01 -10.98 -4.82
N VAL A 130 -21.06 -10.04 -4.80
CA VAL A 130 -19.90 -10.14 -3.89
C VAL A 130 -20.36 -10.21 -2.44
N GLY A 131 -21.33 -9.38 -2.03
CA GLY A 131 -21.90 -9.39 -0.68
C GLY A 131 -22.56 -10.71 -0.30
N ILE A 132 -23.33 -11.32 -1.21
CA ILE A 132 -23.95 -12.65 -0.98
C ILE A 132 -22.88 -13.71 -0.76
N SER A 133 -21.80 -13.70 -1.55
CA SER A 133 -20.69 -14.62 -1.35
C SER A 133 -19.94 -14.34 -0.04
N LEU A 134 -19.70 -13.06 0.27
CA LEU A 134 -18.94 -12.64 1.44
C LEU A 134 -19.65 -13.03 2.75
N PHE A 135 -20.97 -12.88 2.81
CA PHE A 135 -21.80 -13.20 3.98
C PHE A 135 -22.52 -14.56 3.89
N GLY A 136 -22.23 -15.36 2.87
CA GLY A 136 -22.70 -16.74 2.76
C GLY A 136 -21.56 -17.72 3.05
N PRO A 137 -20.84 -18.21 2.02
CA PRO A 137 -19.72 -19.12 2.21
C PRO A 137 -18.55 -18.54 3.01
N TYR A 138 -18.34 -17.22 2.98
CA TYR A 138 -17.15 -16.58 3.59
C TYR A 138 -17.41 -15.84 4.91
N VAL A 139 -18.50 -16.13 5.62
CA VAL A 139 -18.83 -15.47 6.91
C VAL A 139 -17.66 -15.53 7.91
N LEU A 140 -17.02 -16.70 8.04
CA LEU A 140 -15.87 -16.84 8.94
C LEU A 140 -14.69 -15.96 8.53
N ALA A 141 -14.49 -15.72 7.22
CA ALA A 141 -13.43 -14.83 6.76
C ALA A 141 -13.72 -13.37 7.15
N VAL A 142 -14.98 -12.94 7.10
CA VAL A 142 -15.40 -11.60 7.55
C VAL A 142 -15.17 -11.44 9.06
N GLU A 143 -15.55 -12.45 9.84
CA GLU A 143 -15.37 -12.44 11.29
C GLU A 143 -13.88 -12.34 11.67
N LEU A 144 -13.04 -13.18 11.06
CA LEU A 144 -11.59 -13.14 11.28
C LEU A 144 -10.95 -11.84 10.80
N ALA A 145 -11.40 -11.27 9.69
CA ALA A 145 -10.93 -9.97 9.23
C ALA A 145 -11.27 -8.85 10.24
N SER A 146 -12.44 -8.90 10.87
CA SER A 146 -12.82 -7.92 11.91
C SER A 146 -11.91 -8.02 13.15
N LEU A 147 -11.57 -9.24 13.57
CA LEU A 147 -10.63 -9.48 14.66
C LEU A 147 -9.21 -9.03 14.30
N LEU A 148 -8.78 -9.23 13.05
CA LEU A 148 -7.49 -8.76 12.56
C LEU A 148 -7.39 -7.24 12.61
N LEU A 149 -8.45 -6.52 12.17
CA LEU A 149 -8.49 -5.06 12.24
C LEU A 149 -8.49 -4.56 13.68
N LEU A 150 -9.22 -5.22 14.58
CA LEU A 150 -9.21 -4.91 16.02
C LEU A 150 -7.81 -5.09 16.61
N ALA A 151 -7.15 -6.22 16.32
CA ALA A 151 -5.79 -6.47 16.77
C ALA A 151 -4.80 -5.43 16.24
N GLY A 152 -4.91 -5.08 14.96
CA GLY A 152 -4.10 -4.02 14.33
C GLY A 152 -4.28 -2.67 15.03
N LEU A 153 -5.51 -2.30 15.37
CA LEU A 153 -5.80 -1.06 16.11
C LEU A 153 -5.19 -1.08 17.52
N VAL A 154 -5.32 -2.19 18.27
CA VAL A 154 -4.75 -2.32 19.62
C VAL A 154 -3.23 -2.21 19.58
N VAL A 155 -2.58 -2.87 18.62
CA VAL A 155 -1.12 -2.83 18.46
C VAL A 155 -0.66 -1.44 18.05
N ALA A 156 -1.30 -0.83 17.05
CA ALA A 156 -0.97 0.53 16.60
C ALA A 156 -1.13 1.55 17.72
N PHE A 157 -2.19 1.45 18.54
CA PHE A 157 -2.38 2.30 19.71
C PHE A 157 -1.29 2.08 20.76
N HIS A 158 -0.95 0.82 21.08
CA HIS A 158 0.06 0.52 22.09
C HIS A 158 1.45 1.01 21.69
N VAL A 159 1.83 0.85 20.41
CA VAL A 159 3.12 1.27 19.85
C VAL A 159 3.18 2.79 19.66
N GLY A 160 2.13 3.39 19.10
CA GLY A 160 2.08 4.82 18.82
C GLY A 160 1.84 5.71 20.04
N ARG A 161 1.48 5.12 21.19
CA ARG A 161 1.34 5.85 22.43
C ARG A 161 2.72 6.15 23.00
N ASP A 162 3.19 7.38 22.78
CA ASP A 162 4.35 7.90 23.48
C ASP A 162 4.14 7.71 24.98
N ARG A 163 5.00 6.88 25.57
CA ARG A 163 5.11 6.73 27.01
C ARG A 163 5.75 8.03 27.48
N LYS A 164 4.94 9.06 27.72
CA LYS A 164 5.39 10.19 28.52
C LYS A 164 6.08 9.60 29.73
N GLU A 165 7.40 9.80 29.83
CA GLU A 165 8.19 9.65 31.03
C GLU A 165 7.70 10.68 32.07
N ASN A 166 6.43 10.58 32.44
CA ASN A 166 5.79 11.41 33.42
C ASN A 166 6.15 10.86 34.80
N GLY A 167 7.03 11.57 35.50
CA GLY A 167 6.96 11.66 36.96
C GLY A 167 8.01 10.91 37.77
N ALA A 168 8.88 10.08 37.17
CA ALA A 168 9.90 9.37 37.95
C ALA A 168 11.12 10.27 38.26
N ASP A 169 11.63 11.01 37.27
CA ASP A 169 12.78 11.89 37.48
C ASP A 169 12.42 13.17 38.24
N LEU A 170 11.26 13.76 38.02
CA LEU A 170 10.86 14.97 38.74
C LEU A 170 10.56 14.70 40.23
N VAL A 171 10.08 13.50 40.59
CA VAL A 171 9.88 13.09 41.99
C VAL A 171 11.21 12.67 42.64
N SER A 172 12.17 12.14 41.88
CA SER A 172 13.51 11.82 42.40
C SER A 172 14.34 13.08 42.64
N ILE A 173 14.23 14.08 41.75
CA ILE A 173 14.88 15.39 41.89
C ILE A 173 14.25 16.20 43.03
N ALA A 174 12.92 16.22 43.15
CA ALA A 174 12.24 16.90 44.27
C ALA A 174 12.57 16.27 45.64
N LYS A 175 12.65 14.93 45.73
CA LYS A 175 13.07 14.25 46.98
C LYS A 175 14.55 14.45 47.32
N ALA A 176 15.40 14.67 46.32
CA ALA A 176 16.82 14.96 46.54
C ALA A 176 17.07 16.40 47.02
N GLU A 177 16.20 17.35 46.64
CA GLU A 177 16.23 18.73 47.15
C GLU A 177 15.66 18.87 48.56
N GLU A 178 14.66 18.06 48.94
CA GLU A 178 14.07 18.07 50.29
C GLU A 178 14.99 17.45 51.38
N GLN A 179 16.05 16.75 50.96
CA GLN A 179 17.03 16.11 51.85
C GLN A 179 18.36 16.88 51.98
N LYS A 180 18.47 18.08 51.40
CA LYS A 180 19.60 19.01 51.56
C LYS A 180 19.21 20.21 52.42
#